data_AF-A0A1V5SS21-F1
#
_entry.id   AF-A0A1V5SS21-F1
#
_cell.length_a   1.000
_cell.length_b   1.000
_cell.length_c   1.000
_cell.angle_alpha   90.00
_cell.angle_beta   90.00
_cell.angle_gamma   90.00
#
_symmetry.space_group_name_H-M   'P 1'
#
loop_
_entity.id
_entity.type
_entity.pdbx_description
1 polymer ?
#
loop_
_entity_poly.entity_id
_entity_poly.type
_entity_poly.pdbx_seq_one_letter_code
_entity_poly.pdbx_strand_id
1 'polypeptide(L)' 'MARVSGVKKSKVTEAELTERIREKAKELWEKKGRVQGQDLEIWLEAERLVKK' A
#
# COMPACT_ATOMS: atom_id res chain seq x y z
N MET A 1 12.16 29.13 -13.46
CA MET A 1 12.25 27.83 -12.76
C MET A 1 10.86 27.48 -12.23
N ALA A 2 10.14 26.60 -12.93
CA ALA A 2 8.72 26.37 -12.68
C ALA A 2 8.51 25.40 -11.52
N ARG A 3 7.97 25.93 -10.42
CA ARG A 3 7.08 25.30 -9.41
C ARG A 3 6.81 23.80 -9.60
N VAL A 4 7.51 23.01 -8.80
CA VAL A 4 7.05 21.68 -8.39
C VAL A 4 5.79 21.82 -7.53
N SER A 5 5.02 20.73 -7.44
CA SER A 5 3.92 20.48 -6.50
C SER A 5 2.52 20.83 -7.03
N GLY A 6 1.88 19.83 -7.62
CA GLY A 6 0.47 19.88 -7.97
C GLY A 6 -0.04 18.53 -8.47
N VAL A 7 0.34 17.43 -7.80
CA VAL A 7 -0.31 16.13 -8.07
C VAL A 7 -1.76 16.28 -7.63
N LYS A 8 -2.62 16.41 -8.64
CA LYS A 8 -4.06 16.52 -8.50
C LYS A 8 -4.57 15.30 -7.72
N LYS A 9 -5.09 15.53 -6.52
CA LYS A 9 -6.02 14.60 -5.85
C LYS A 9 -7.26 14.49 -6.74
N SER A 10 -7.25 13.62 -7.72
CA SER A 10 -8.38 13.38 -8.61
C SER A 10 -8.65 11.90 -8.65
N LYS A 11 -9.46 11.46 -7.66
CA LYS A 11 -9.93 10.10 -7.41
C LYS A 11 -8.78 9.09 -7.27
N VAL A 12 -8.50 8.66 -6.03
CA VAL A 12 -7.65 7.50 -5.78
C VAL A 12 -8.22 6.35 -6.62
N THR A 13 -7.54 6.04 -7.72
CA THR A 13 -7.90 4.95 -8.61
C THR A 13 -7.58 3.63 -7.92
N GLU A 14 -8.21 2.54 -8.35
CA GLU A 14 -7.92 1.20 -7.82
C GLU A 14 -6.42 0.87 -7.89
N ALA A 15 -5.70 1.42 -8.88
CA ALA A 15 -4.25 1.33 -8.98
C ALA A 15 -3.50 1.97 -7.80
N GLU A 16 -3.87 3.19 -7.39
CA GLU A 16 -3.28 3.87 -6.22
C GLU A 16 -3.62 3.16 -4.91
N LEU A 17 -4.83 2.60 -4.81
CA LEU A 17 -5.22 1.74 -3.69
C LEU A 17 -4.31 0.50 -3.64
N THR A 18 -4.13 -0.16 -4.77
CA THR A 18 -3.28 -1.37 -4.88
C THR A 18 -1.82 -1.08 -4.53
N GLU A 19 -1.29 0.06 -4.99
CA GLU A 19 0.07 0.51 -4.63
C GLU A 19 0.20 0.72 -3.12
N ARG A 20 -0.76 1.41 -2.50
CA ARG A 20 -0.79 1.60 -1.04
C ARG A 20 -0.89 0.28 -0.27
N ILE A 21 -1.71 -0.66 -0.77
CA ILE A 21 -1.85 -2.00 -0.18
C ILE A 21 -0.52 -2.74 -0.27
N ARG A 22 0.15 -2.68 -1.42
CA ARG A 22 1.46 -3.31 -1.64
C ARG A 22 2.53 -2.73 -0.70
N GLU A 23 2.59 -1.41 -0.57
CA GLU A 23 3.52 -0.76 0.36
C GLU A 23 3.26 -1.20 1.81
N LYS A 24 1.98 -1.26 2.21
CA LYS A 24 1.61 -1.70 3.56
C LYS A 24 1.84 -3.18 3.80
N ALA A 25 1.58 -4.03 2.82
CA ALA A 25 1.88 -5.46 2.88
C ALA A 25 3.38 -5.68 3.03
N LYS A 26 4.21 -4.94 2.28
CA LYS A 26 5.67 -5.02 2.41
C LYS A 26 6.16 -4.57 3.79
N GLU A 27 5.64 -3.47 4.32
CA GLU A 27 5.98 -2.99 5.66
C GLU A 27 5.60 -4.02 6.75
N LEU A 28 4.40 -4.61 6.63
CA LEU A 28 3.93 -5.66 7.53
C LEU A 28 4.79 -6.92 7.43
N TRP A 29 5.19 -7.32 6.22
CA TRP A 29 6.05 -8.47 5.99
C TRP A 29 7.44 -8.30 6.59
N GLU A 30 8.04 -7.11 6.44
CA GLU A 30 9.32 -6.82 7.10
C GLU A 30 9.17 -6.76 8.62
N LYS A 31 8.10 -6.15 9.15
CA LYS A 31 7.83 -6.10 10.59
C LYS A 31 7.58 -7.48 11.22
N LYS A 32 6.92 -8.39 10.49
CA LYS A 32 6.68 -9.77 10.95
C LYS A 32 7.94 -10.66 10.86
N GLY A 33 9.02 -10.17 10.25
CA GLY A 33 10.27 -10.91 10.14
C GLY A 33 10.37 -11.79 8.89
N ARG A 34 9.73 -11.37 7.80
CA ARG A 34 9.76 -12.06 6.49
C ARG A 34 9.23 -13.49 6.55
N VAL A 35 8.13 -13.68 7.28
CA VAL A 35 7.48 -14.98 7.42
C VAL A 35 7.05 -15.46 6.04
N GLN A 36 7.57 -16.62 5.63
CA GLN A 36 7.18 -17.27 4.37
C GLN A 36 5.83 -17.98 4.56
N GLY A 37 4.93 -17.86 3.58
CA GLY A 37 3.61 -18.48 3.62
C GLY A 37 2.50 -17.61 4.23
N GLN A 38 2.87 -16.44 4.78
CA GLN A 38 1.90 -15.43 5.25
C GLN A 38 1.73 -14.27 4.26
N ASP A 39 2.26 -14.39 3.05
CA ASP A 39 2.24 -13.34 2.03
C ASP A 39 0.81 -12.89 1.73
N LEU A 40 -0.10 -13.87 1.65
CA LEU A 40 -1.51 -13.67 1.36
C LEU A 40 -2.29 -13.09 2.56
N GLU A 41 -1.97 -13.54 3.78
CA GLU A 41 -2.54 -12.98 5.02
C GLU A 41 -2.11 -11.53 5.22
N ILE A 42 -0.84 -11.24 4.97
CA ILE A 42 -0.26 -9.89 5.09
C ILE A 42 -0.83 -8.96 4.02
N TRP A 43 -1.05 -9.46 2.80
CA TRP A 43 -1.74 -8.71 1.75
C TRP A 43 -3.19 -8.38 2.13
N LEU A 44 -3.94 -9.34 2.68
CA LEU A 44 -5.32 -9.12 3.13
C LEU A 44 -5.39 -8.16 4.34
N GLU A 45 -4.44 -8.24 5.26
CA GLU A 45 -4.31 -7.33 6.39
C GLU A 45 -4.02 -5.90 5.92
N ALA A 46 -3.10 -5.74 4.96
CA ALA A 46 -2.81 -4.47 4.31
C ALA A 46 -4.03 -3.91 3.58
N GLU A 47 -4.78 -4.75 2.84
CA GLU A 47 -6.01 -4.33 2.16
C GLU A 47 -7.03 -3.76 3.13
N ARG A 48 -7.27 -4.47 4.24
CA ARG A 48 -8.19 -4.00 5.29
C ARG A 48 -7.75 -2.69 5.91
N LEU A 49 -6.44 -2.46 6.08
CA LEU A 49 -5.92 -1.22 6.63
C LEU A 49 -6.06 -0.03 5.67
N VAL A 50 -5.93 -0.26 4.37
CA VAL A 50 -6.01 0.80 3.35
C VAL A 50 -7.44 1.11 2.94
N LYS A 51 -8.35 0.12 2.92
CA LYS A 51 -9.77 0.30 2.60
C LYS A 51 -10.61 0.86 3.76
N LYS A 52 -10.04 0.99 4.97
CA LYS A 52 -10.68 1.54 6.17
C LYS A 52 -10.66 3.06 6.16
#